data_AF-A0A2S1KPM5-F1
#
_entry.id   AF-A0A2S1KPM5-F1
#
_cell.length_a   1.000
_cell.length_b   1.000
_cell.length_c   1.000
_cell.angle_alpha   90.00
_cell.angle_beta   90.00
_cell.angle_gamma   90.00
#
_symmetry.space_group_name_H-M   'P 1'
#
loop_
_entity.id
_entity.type
_entity.pdbx_description
1 polymer ?
#
loop_
_entity_poly.entity_id
_entity_poly.type
_entity_poly.pdbx_seq_one_letter_code
_entity_poly.pdbx_strand_id
1 'polypeptide(L)'
;MEKLDEWLIQKPEFKTIHLNPNDFARYAAIREELAFELFFAGYKANVFEMMIEVRDFEDNYLGSISFEKYEEVRLQDVRQVSLKGEQIRLDPEMVSFWFKLMIQPDEYPASKSSVKEFPPKPFTNTNVVDELLEWDD
;
A
#
# COMPACT_ATOMS: atom_id res chain seq x y z
N MET A 1 10.25 9.17 -7.38
CA MET A 1 9.50 8.07 -8.03
C MET A 1 9.94 6.72 -7.51
N GLU A 2 11.24 6.40 -7.52
CA GLU A 2 11.79 5.10 -7.08
C GLU A 2 11.21 4.56 -5.75
N LYS A 3 11.12 5.39 -4.70
CA LYS A 3 10.54 4.96 -3.40
C LYS A 3 9.07 4.54 -3.47
N LEU A 4 8.26 5.13 -4.36
CA LEU A 4 6.84 4.77 -4.51
C LEU A 4 6.73 3.40 -5.19
N ASP A 5 7.53 3.17 -6.23
CA ASP A 5 7.56 1.89 -6.94
C ASP A 5 8.03 0.76 -6.01
N GLU A 6 9.08 0.98 -5.23
CA GLU A 6 9.56 0.03 -4.22
C GLU A 6 8.49 -0.30 -3.17
N TRP A 7 7.78 0.72 -2.68
CA TRP A 7 6.72 0.55 -1.68
C TRP A 7 5.52 -0.22 -2.24
N LEU A 8 5.16 0.02 -3.52
CA LEU A 8 4.09 -0.69 -4.21
C LEU A 8 4.48 -2.14 -4.50
N ILE A 9 5.73 -2.42 -4.88
CA ILE A 9 6.23 -3.79 -5.10
C ILE A 9 6.19 -4.63 -3.83
N GLN A 10 6.43 -4.01 -2.66
CA GLN A 10 6.32 -4.67 -1.35
C GLN A 10 4.88 -5.02 -0.95
N LYS A 11 3.88 -4.60 -1.73
CA LYS A 11 2.46 -4.87 -1.51
C LYS A 11 1.99 -5.92 -2.53
N PRO A 12 2.17 -7.23 -2.27
CA PRO A 12 1.91 -8.31 -3.23
C PRO A 12 0.45 -8.40 -3.71
N GLU A 13 -0.47 -7.67 -3.07
CA GLU A 13 -1.88 -7.56 -3.46
C GLU A 13 -2.24 -6.14 -3.98
N PHE A 14 -1.36 -5.48 -4.74
CA PHE A 14 -1.57 -4.10 -5.20
C PHE A 14 -2.91 -3.84 -5.93
N LYS A 15 -3.59 -4.89 -6.44
CA LYS A 15 -4.90 -4.80 -7.11
C LYS A 15 -6.09 -4.65 -6.15
N THR A 16 -5.93 -5.05 -4.88
CA THR A 16 -6.99 -5.02 -3.85
C THR A 16 -6.63 -4.11 -2.67
N ILE A 17 -5.37 -3.71 -2.54
CA ILE A 17 -4.93 -2.88 -1.43
C ILE A 17 -5.38 -1.43 -1.64
N HIS A 18 -6.16 -0.94 -0.69
CA HIS A 18 -6.31 0.49 -0.45
C HIS A 18 -4.99 1.05 0.07
N LEU A 19 -4.43 1.99 -0.68
CA LEU A 19 -3.19 2.68 -0.38
C LEU A 19 -3.52 3.92 0.45
N ASN A 20 -2.89 4.03 1.62
CA ASN A 20 -2.96 5.24 2.43
C ASN A 20 -1.70 6.10 2.19
N PRO A 21 -1.83 7.39 1.83
CA PRO A 21 -0.69 8.28 1.69
C PRO A 21 0.15 8.39 2.97
N ASN A 22 -0.46 8.29 4.16
CA ASN A 22 0.26 8.34 5.44
C ASN A 22 1.13 7.11 5.68
N ASP A 23 0.74 5.95 5.16
CA ASP A 23 1.59 4.75 5.21
C ASP A 23 2.81 4.91 4.30
N PHE A 24 2.62 5.50 3.11
CA PHE A 24 3.72 5.82 2.22
C PHE A 24 4.64 6.89 2.81
N ALA A 25 4.08 7.94 3.43
CA ALA A 25 4.86 8.99 4.09
C ALA A 25 5.81 8.42 5.15
N ARG A 26 5.30 7.50 5.98
CA ARG A 26 6.08 6.76 6.98
C ARG A 26 7.16 5.89 6.35
N TYR A 27 6.84 5.15 5.30
CA TYR A 27 7.82 4.31 4.58
C TYR A 27 8.94 5.14 3.95
N ALA A 28 8.58 6.22 3.24
CA ALA A 28 9.52 7.03 2.48
C ALA A 28 10.29 8.05 3.34
N ALA A 29 9.92 8.19 4.63
CA ALA A 29 10.38 9.20 5.57
C ALA A 29 10.21 10.63 5.02
N ILE A 30 9.01 10.91 4.50
CA ILE A 30 8.62 12.24 3.99
C ILE A 30 7.44 12.78 4.78
N ARG A 31 7.17 14.08 4.61
CA ARG A 31 6.00 14.73 5.18
C ARG A 31 4.69 14.16 4.61
N GLU A 32 3.68 14.02 5.46
CA GLU A 32 2.35 13.52 5.07
C GLU A 32 1.72 14.39 3.99
N GLU A 33 1.84 15.72 4.07
CA GLU A 33 1.25 16.61 3.05
C GLU A 33 1.85 16.35 1.66
N LEU A 34 3.16 16.08 1.59
CA LEU A 34 3.83 15.79 0.32
C LEU A 34 3.39 14.43 -0.24
N ALA A 35 3.18 13.44 0.62
CA ALA A 35 2.61 12.15 0.21
C ALA A 35 1.20 12.34 -0.34
N PHE A 36 0.35 13.13 0.33
CA PHE A 36 -0.99 13.47 -0.16
C PHE A 36 -0.96 14.18 -1.51
N GLU A 37 -0.10 15.19 -1.68
CA GLU A 37 0.07 15.90 -2.95
C GLU A 37 0.47 14.93 -4.09
N LEU A 38 1.39 14.00 -3.83
CA LEU A 38 1.81 13.00 -4.80
C LEU A 38 0.67 12.08 -5.22
N PHE A 39 -0.09 11.55 -4.26
CA PHE A 39 -1.20 10.65 -4.54
C PHE A 39 -2.35 11.38 -5.25
N PHE A 40 -2.62 12.62 -4.87
CA PHE A 40 -3.63 13.45 -5.51
C PHE A 40 -3.22 13.85 -6.94
N ALA A 41 -1.93 14.10 -7.19
CA ALA A 41 -1.41 14.28 -8.53
C ALA A 41 -1.59 13.00 -9.39
N GLY A 42 -1.33 11.83 -8.80
CA GLY A 42 -1.58 10.54 -9.46
C GLY A 42 -3.06 10.29 -9.75
N TYR A 43 -3.97 10.68 -8.85
CA TYR A 43 -5.41 10.66 -9.10
C TYR A 43 -5.80 11.52 -10.30
N LYS A 44 -5.32 12.77 -10.36
CA LYS A 44 -5.55 13.68 -11.51
C LYS A 44 -4.97 13.15 -12.82
N ALA A 45 -3.92 12.33 -12.75
CA ALA A 45 -3.30 11.68 -13.89
C ALA A 45 -3.92 10.32 -14.25
N ASN A 46 -5.02 9.91 -13.61
CA ASN A 46 -5.67 8.59 -13.76
C ASN A 46 -4.75 7.39 -13.42
N VAL A 47 -3.72 7.61 -12.62
CA VAL A 47 -2.87 6.54 -12.06
C VAL A 47 -3.57 5.88 -10.88
N PHE A 48 -4.27 6.68 -10.08
CA PHE A 48 -5.03 6.22 -8.92
C PHE A 48 -6.52 6.50 -9.08
N GLU A 49 -7.34 5.60 -8.59
CA GLU A 49 -8.72 5.87 -8.17
C GLU A 49 -8.67 6.31 -6.70
N MET A 50 -9.50 7.28 -6.34
CA MET A 50 -9.59 7.76 -4.96
C MET A 50 -10.95 7.37 -4.36
N MET A 51 -10.90 6.80 -3.17
CA MET A 51 -12.06 6.45 -2.37
C MET A 51 -12.02 7.24 -1.07
N ILE A 52 -13.15 7.80 -0.68
CA ILE A 52 -13.28 8.53 0.58
C ILE A 52 -14.21 7.73 1.48
N GLU A 53 -13.65 7.21 2.57
CA GLU A 53 -14.41 6.54 3.61
C GLU A 53 -14.82 7.55 4.68
N VAL A 54 -16.07 7.41 5.14
CA VAL A 54 -16.61 8.16 6.26
C VAL A 54 -16.81 7.21 7.44
N ARG A 55 -16.21 7.55 8.57
CA ARG A 55 -16.25 6.79 9.81
C ARG A 55 -16.67 7.69 10.98
N ASP A 56 -17.30 7.12 11.99
CA ASP A 56 -17.57 7.90 13.22
C ASP A 56 -16.30 8.04 14.08
N PHE A 57 -16.42 8.75 15.20
CA PHE A 57 -15.34 8.96 16.15
C PHE A 57 -14.88 7.68 16.88
N GLU A 58 -15.64 6.59 16.75
CA GLU A 58 -15.32 5.26 17.28
C GLU A 58 -14.72 4.35 16.18
N ASP A 59 -14.39 4.90 15.01
CA ASP A 59 -13.86 4.21 13.82
C ASP A 59 -14.87 3.25 13.14
N ASN A 60 -16.17 3.35 13.43
CA ASN A 60 -17.19 2.56 12.75
C ASN A 60 -17.44 3.08 11.34
N TYR A 61 -17.49 2.17 10.36
CA TYR A 61 -17.72 2.52 8.96
C TYR A 61 -19.17 2.96 8.67
N LEU A 62 -19.34 4.21 8.30
CA LEU A 62 -20.65 4.82 7.97
C LEU A 62 -20.97 4.70 6.48
N GLY A 63 -19.98 4.82 5.61
CA GLY A 63 -20.14 4.72 4.16
C GLY A 63 -18.96 5.30 3.39
N SER A 64 -19.11 5.40 2.08
CA SER A 64 -18.14 6.08 1.22
C SER A 64 -18.81 7.16 0.37
N ILE A 65 -18.04 8.19 0.03
CA ILE A 65 -18.48 9.30 -0.83
C ILE A 65 -17.47 9.52 -1.95
N SER A 66 -17.93 10.10 -3.07
CA SER A 66 -17.02 10.53 -4.14
C SER A 66 -16.24 11.78 -3.73
N PHE A 67 -15.11 12.03 -4.39
CA PHE A 67 -14.37 13.27 -4.20
C PHE A 67 -15.19 14.51 -4.53
N GLU A 68 -15.96 14.45 -5.63
CA GLU A 68 -16.87 15.52 -6.03
C GLU A 68 -17.87 15.84 -4.93
N LYS A 69 -18.43 14.80 -4.28
CA LYS A 69 -19.36 14.99 -3.17
C LYS A 69 -18.67 15.57 -1.94
N TYR A 70 -17.45 15.14 -1.65
CA TYR A 70 -16.66 15.70 -0.56
C TYR A 70 -16.35 17.19 -0.81
N GLU A 71 -15.94 17.57 -2.01
CA GLU A 71 -15.67 18.96 -2.42
C GLU A 71 -16.94 19.82 -2.31
N GLU A 72 -18.09 19.30 -2.74
CA GLU A 72 -19.39 19.98 -2.63
C GLU A 72 -19.73 20.28 -1.16
N VAL A 73 -19.52 19.31 -0.27
CA VAL A 73 -19.98 19.38 1.12
C VAL A 73 -18.99 20.11 2.03
N ARG A 74 -17.67 20.00 1.80
CA ARG A 74 -16.66 20.61 2.70
C ARG A 74 -16.74 22.14 2.77
N LEU A 75 -17.28 22.77 1.73
CA LEU A 75 -17.44 24.23 1.61
C LEU A 75 -18.76 24.74 2.21
N GLN A 76 -19.67 23.86 2.62
CA GLN A 76 -20.97 24.22 3.20
C GLN A 76 -20.83 24.56 4.68
N ASP A 77 -21.66 25.49 5.16
CA ASP A 77 -21.76 25.82 6.60
C ASP A 77 -22.25 24.61 7.41
N VAL A 78 -23.16 23.83 6.83
CA VAL A 78 -23.65 22.57 7.39
C VAL A 78 -23.19 21.44 6.48
N ARG A 79 -22.08 20.82 6.84
CA ARG A 79 -21.47 19.72 6.08
C ARG A 79 -22.30 18.46 6.30
N GLN A 80 -23.23 18.14 5.42
CA GLN A 80 -24.07 16.94 5.54
C GLN A 80 -23.96 16.04 4.31
N VAL A 81 -23.94 14.73 4.56
CA VAL A 81 -23.98 13.68 3.54
C VAL A 81 -25.08 12.68 3.86
N SER A 82 -25.76 12.20 2.82
CA SER A 82 -26.68 11.07 2.99
C SER A 82 -25.92 9.76 2.82
N LEU A 83 -25.85 8.96 3.88
CA LEU A 83 -25.23 7.63 3.85
C LEU A 83 -26.21 6.62 4.44
N LYS A 84 -26.43 5.51 3.72
CA LYS A 84 -27.34 4.42 4.12
C LYS A 84 -28.77 4.89 4.49
N GLY A 85 -29.23 6.00 3.90
CA GLY A 85 -30.55 6.58 4.18
C GLY A 85 -30.61 7.54 5.37
N GLU A 86 -29.48 7.78 6.05
CA GLU A 86 -29.36 8.71 7.15
C GLU A 86 -28.63 9.98 6.72
N GLN A 87 -28.93 11.12 7.36
CA GLN A 87 -28.20 12.37 7.17
C GLN A 87 -27.12 12.48 8.24
N ILE A 88 -25.87 12.48 7.81
CA ILE A 88 -24.71 12.49 8.69
C ILE A 88 -24.01 13.83 8.55
N ARG A 89 -23.76 14.50 9.68
CA ARG A 89 -22.87 15.65 9.72
C ARG A 89 -21.44 15.16 9.51
N LEU A 90 -20.76 15.73 8.52
CA LEU A 90 -19.42 15.35 8.11
C LEU A 90 -18.40 16.29 8.77
N ASP A 91 -17.74 15.81 9.82
CA ASP A 91 -16.59 16.48 10.41
C ASP A 91 -15.28 16.00 9.73
N PRO A 92 -14.25 16.85 9.57
CA PRO A 92 -13.03 16.46 8.84
C PRO A 92 -12.32 15.23 9.39
N GLU A 93 -12.39 15.01 10.70
CA GLU A 93 -11.79 13.86 11.40
C GLU A 93 -12.48 12.53 11.04
N MET A 94 -13.71 12.59 10.53
CA MET A 94 -14.48 11.41 10.10
C MET A 94 -14.07 10.90 8.73
N VAL A 95 -13.19 11.64 8.01
CA VAL A 95 -12.90 11.40 6.60
C VAL A 95 -11.53 10.78 6.42
N SER A 96 -11.48 9.61 5.81
CA SER A 96 -10.24 8.94 5.42
C SER A 96 -10.13 8.83 3.91
N PHE A 97 -9.00 9.28 3.38
CA PHE A 97 -8.68 9.19 1.95
C PHE A 97 -7.88 7.94 1.66
N TRP A 98 -8.38 7.16 0.71
CA TRP A 98 -7.77 5.93 0.23
C TRP A 98 -7.58 6.00 -1.27
N PHE A 99 -6.52 5.36 -1.75
CA PHE A 99 -6.19 5.33 -3.18
C PHE A 99 -6.03 3.90 -3.65
N LYS A 100 -6.38 3.65 -4.90
CA LYS A 100 -6.21 2.35 -5.53
C LYS A 100 -5.52 2.53 -6.86
N LEU A 101 -4.50 1.72 -7.14
CA LEU A 101 -3.79 1.79 -8.41
C LEU A 101 -4.71 1.31 -9.55
N MET A 102 -4.87 2.15 -10.56
CA MET A 102 -5.69 1.86 -11.75
C MET A 102 -4.90 1.19 -12.86
N ILE A 103 -3.58 1.41 -12.89
CA ILE A 103 -2.68 0.86 -13.88
C ILE A 103 -2.26 -0.55 -13.44
N GLN A 104 -2.42 -1.52 -14.34
CA GLN A 104 -1.83 -2.84 -14.15
C GLN A 104 -0.37 -2.76 -14.62
N PRO A 105 0.63 -3.21 -13.82
CA PRO A 105 1.98 -3.35 -14.34
C PRO A 105 1.95 -4.40 -15.46
N ASP A 106 2.49 -4.03 -16.63
CA ASP A 106 2.54 -4.89 -17.82
C ASP A 106 3.34 -6.18 -17.56
N GLU A 107 4.34 -6.12 -16.68
CA GLU A 107 5.10 -7.27 -16.21
C GLU A 107 5.45 -7.10 -14.72
N TYR A 108 5.21 -8.13 -13.92
CA TYR A 108 5.94 -8.26 -12.66
C TYR A 108 7.42 -8.38 -12.99
N PRO A 109 8.35 -7.66 -12.35
CA PRO A 109 9.75 -8.06 -12.41
C PRO A 109 9.78 -9.51 -11.94
N ALA A 110 10.17 -10.42 -12.84
CA ALA A 110 10.34 -11.83 -12.52
C ALA A 110 11.01 -11.88 -11.16
N SER A 111 10.30 -12.47 -10.20
CA SER A 111 10.72 -12.52 -8.80
C SER A 111 12.23 -12.70 -8.75
N LYS A 112 12.96 -11.93 -7.92
CA LYS A 112 14.28 -12.38 -7.45
C LYS A 112 14.09 -13.60 -6.55
N SER A 113 13.40 -14.64 -7.04
CA SER A 113 13.44 -15.98 -6.54
C SER A 113 14.67 -16.61 -7.15
N SER A 114 15.81 -16.24 -6.58
CA SER A 114 16.94 -17.14 -6.53
C SER A 114 17.28 -17.30 -5.05
N VAL A 115 16.32 -17.81 -4.28
CA VAL A 115 16.73 -18.79 -3.28
C VAL A 115 17.38 -19.87 -4.13
N LYS A 116 18.71 -19.93 -4.15
CA LYS A 116 19.42 -21.11 -4.64
C LYS A 116 18.83 -22.26 -3.84
N GLU A 117 17.92 -23.02 -4.44
CA GLU A 117 17.63 -24.35 -3.98
C GLU A 117 18.96 -25.09 -4.04
N PHE A 118 19.64 -25.15 -2.91
CA PHE A 118 20.72 -26.10 -2.75
C PHE A 118 20.06 -27.47 -2.91
N PRO A 119 20.52 -28.32 -3.85
CA PRO A 119 19.98 -29.66 -3.95
C PRO A 119 20.14 -30.32 -2.57
N PRO A 120 19.13 -31.06 -2.09
CA PRO A 120 19.25 -31.78 -0.83
C PRO A 120 20.49 -32.67 -0.94
N LYS A 121 21.46 -32.45 -0.03
CA LYS A 121 22.63 -33.32 0.05
C LYS A 121 22.11 -34.75 0.23
N PRO A 122 22.58 -35.73 -0.56
CA PRO A 122 22.31 -37.12 -0.23
C PRO A 122 22.87 -37.37 1.17
N PHE A 123 22.06 -37.98 2.04
CA PHE A 123 22.53 -38.50 3.32
C PHE A 123 23.54 -39.62 3.04
N THR A 124 24.80 -39.27 2.83
CA THR A 124 25.91 -40.22 2.92
C THR A 124 26.20 -40.44 4.38
N ASN A 125 25.58 -41.48 4.93
CA ASN A 125 26.00 -42.08 6.19
C ASN A 125 27.29 -42.85 5.91
N THR A 126 28.41 -42.13 5.84
CA THR A 126 29.74 -42.72 5.76
C THR A 126 30.51 -42.16 6.93
N ASN A 127 30.67 -43.01 7.94
CA ASN A 127 31.54 -42.78 9.07
C ASN A 127 32.91 -42.34 8.54
N VAL A 128 33.30 -41.15 9.01
CA VAL A 128 34.62 -40.56 8.88
C VAL A 128 35.62 -41.54 9.48
N VAL A 129 36.47 -42.13 8.66
CA VAL A 129 37.75 -42.66 9.10
C VAL A 129 38.78 -42.23 8.06
N ASP A 130 39.75 -41.48 8.56
CA ASP A 130 41.07 -41.17 7.99
C ASP A 130 41.11 -40.54 6.59
N GLU A 131 41.48 -39.26 6.53
CA GLU A 131 42.86 -38.95 6.15
C GLU A 131 43.25 -37.52 6.53
N LEU A 132 44.40 -37.46 7.18
CA LEU A 132 45.07 -36.31 7.73
C LEU A 132 45.56 -35.35 6.65
N LEU A 133 45.60 -34.10 7.08
CA LEU A 133 46.22 -32.95 6.45
C LEU A 133 47.69 -33.17 6.05
N GLU A 134 48.01 -32.47 4.95
CA GLU A 134 49.24 -31.70 4.72
C GLU A 134 50.51 -32.45 4.26
N TRP A 135 50.84 -32.21 2.99
CA TRP A 135 52.21 -32.20 2.47
C TRP A 135 52.64 -30.74 2.25
N ASP A 136 53.95 -30.53 2.42
CA ASP A 136 54.82 -29.36 2.18
C ASP A 136 54.81 -28.30 3.31
N ASP A 137 55.92 -28.02 4.01
CA ASP A 137 57.36 -28.04 3.66
C ASP A 137 58.25 -28.99 4.50
#